data_AF-A0A954QU64-F1
#
_entry.id   AF-A0A954QU64-F1
#
_cell.length_a   1.000
_cell.length_b   1.000
_cell.length_c   1.000
_cell.angle_alpha   90.00
_cell.angle_beta   90.00
_cell.angle_gamma   90.00
#
_symmetry.space_group_name_H-M   'P 1'
#
loop_
_entity.id
_entity.type
_entity.pdbx_description
1 polymer ?
#
loop_
_entity_poly.entity_id
_entity_poly.type
_entity_poly.pdbx_seq_one_letter_code
_entity_poly.pdbx_strand_id
1 'polypeptide(L)'
;MSSSSVAEAFKAEPQFESALNLCIDTLQQLATYDLDPAIKRRMSELGHRKEFLATDEHDELLALVSFSERRLEEKLKAKIALDRLGKYAPQLVKSS
;
A
#
# COMPACT_ATOMS: atom_id res chain seq x y z
N MET A 1 29.99 -24.33 9.96
CA MET A 1 30.13 -22.95 9.47
C MET A 1 30.11 -22.96 7.95
N SER A 2 28.94 -22.83 7.31
CA SER A 2 28.85 -22.77 5.82
C SER A 2 27.65 -21.99 5.26
N SER A 3 26.68 -21.55 6.08
CA SER A 3 25.46 -20.89 5.55
C SER A 3 25.63 -19.40 5.21
N SER A 4 26.75 -18.75 5.56
CA SER A 4 26.98 -17.32 5.28
C SER A 4 27.24 -17.04 3.80
N SER A 5 27.97 -17.94 3.12
CA SER A 5 28.49 -17.69 1.76
C SER A 5 27.41 -17.65 0.68
N VAL A 6 26.36 -18.47 0.79
CA VAL A 6 25.29 -18.53 -0.22
C VAL A 6 24.35 -17.33 -0.10
N ALA A 7 24.03 -16.92 1.14
CA ALA A 7 23.17 -15.76 1.39
C ALA A 7 23.85 -14.44 1.01
N GLU A 8 25.17 -14.35 1.15
CA GLU A 8 25.95 -13.18 0.70
C GLU A 8 26.11 -13.14 -0.83
N ALA A 9 26.31 -14.29 -1.49
CA ALA A 9 26.34 -14.39 -2.95
C ALA A 9 24.98 -14.02 -3.57
N PHE A 10 23.87 -14.48 -2.99
CA PHE A 10 22.52 -14.19 -3.46
C PHE A 10 22.14 -12.71 -3.31
N LYS A 11 22.65 -12.03 -2.28
CA LYS A 11 22.48 -10.57 -2.11
C LYS A 11 23.31 -9.75 -3.09
N ALA A 12 24.42 -10.30 -3.58
CA ALA A 12 25.30 -9.66 -4.56
C ALA A 12 24.81 -9.83 -6.01
N GLU A 13 23.73 -10.59 -6.23
CA GLU A 13 23.14 -10.78 -7.54
C GLU A 13 22.29 -9.56 -7.95
N PRO A 14 22.55 -8.96 -9.13
CA PRO A 14 21.78 -7.82 -9.63
C PRO A 14 20.27 -8.06 -9.71
N GLN A 15 19.86 -9.32 -9.85
CA GLN A 15 18.45 -9.73 -9.87
C GLN A 15 17.78 -9.58 -8.50
N PHE A 16 18.53 -9.83 -7.41
CA PHE A 16 18.05 -9.62 -6.05
C PHE A 16 17.84 -8.14 -5.75
N GLU A 17 18.80 -7.30 -6.12
CA GLU A 17 18.69 -5.85 -5.99
C GLU A 17 17.51 -5.29 -6.79
N SER A 18 17.35 -5.74 -8.04
CA SER A 18 16.22 -5.34 -8.88
C SER A 18 14.86 -5.74 -8.28
N ALA A 19 14.73 -6.97 -7.77
CA ALA A 19 13.50 -7.42 -7.12
C ALA A 19 13.21 -6.62 -5.84
N LEU A 20 14.25 -6.30 -5.06
CA LEU A 20 14.11 -5.51 -3.84
C LEU A 20 13.69 -4.07 -4.14
N ASN A 21 14.27 -3.43 -5.16
CA ASN A 21 13.89 -2.09 -5.60
C ASN A 21 12.43 -2.07 -6.09
N LEU A 22 12.01 -3.05 -6.89
CA LEU A 22 10.61 -3.17 -7.32
C LEU A 22 9.65 -3.27 -6.12
N CYS A 23 10.00 -4.05 -5.10
CA CYS A 23 9.21 -4.14 -3.87
C CYS A 23 9.13 -2.79 -3.15
N ILE A 24 10.24 -2.06 -3.05
CA ILE A 24 10.29 -0.76 -2.39
C ILE A 24 9.45 0.26 -3.15
N ASP A 25 9.59 0.34 -4.48
CA ASP A 25 8.80 1.22 -5.34
C ASP A 25 7.30 0.93 -5.20
N THR A 26 6.92 -0.35 -5.20
CA THR A 26 5.52 -0.77 -5.01
C THR A 26 4.99 -0.34 -3.63
N LEU A 27 5.79 -0.52 -2.58
CA LEU A 27 5.42 -0.07 -1.23
C LEU A 27 5.29 1.46 -1.16
N GLN A 28 6.17 2.21 -1.82
CA GLN A 28 6.09 3.67 -1.88
C GLN A 28 4.83 4.14 -2.62
N GLN A 29 4.48 3.49 -3.73
CA GLN A 29 3.24 3.76 -4.46
C GLN A 29 2.01 3.51 -3.56
N LEU A 30 1.96 2.39 -2.84
CA LEU A 30 0.85 2.11 -1.91
C LEU A 30 0.82 3.09 -0.73
N ALA A 31 1.98 3.46 -0.19
CA ALA A 31 2.09 4.38 0.95
C ALA A 31 1.65 5.81 0.61
N THR A 32 1.79 6.22 -0.65
CA THR A 32 1.40 7.53 -1.15
C THR A 32 0.06 7.53 -1.88
N TYR A 33 -0.51 6.35 -2.16
CA TYR A 33 -1.82 6.23 -2.81
C TYR A 33 -2.88 7.03 -2.06
N ASP A 34 -3.66 7.80 -2.82
CA ASP A 34 -4.87 8.45 -2.34
C ASP A 34 -6.06 7.98 -3.14
N LEU A 35 -7.17 7.77 -2.44
CA LEU A 35 -8.42 7.38 -3.05
C LEU A 35 -8.87 8.46 -4.05
N ASP A 36 -9.31 8.02 -5.23
CA ASP A 36 -9.79 8.89 -6.30
C ASP A 36 -10.81 9.92 -5.76
N PRO A 37 -10.65 11.23 -6.04
CA PRO A 37 -11.58 12.26 -5.64
C PRO A 37 -13.04 12.00 -6.04
N ALA A 38 -13.28 11.35 -7.19
CA ALA A 38 -14.61 10.98 -7.64
C ALA A 38 -15.25 9.93 -6.70
N ILE A 39 -14.47 8.94 -6.27
CA ILE A 39 -14.91 7.93 -5.30
C ILE A 39 -15.22 8.59 -3.95
N LYS A 40 -14.33 9.45 -3.46
CA LYS A 40 -14.55 10.20 -2.21
C LYS A 40 -15.84 11.03 -2.28
N ARG A 41 -16.08 11.70 -3.40
CA ARG A 41 -17.28 12.51 -3.62
C ARG A 41 -18.54 11.65 -3.64
N ARG A 42 -18.56 10.56 -4.40
CA ARG A 42 -19.71 9.65 -4.47
C ARG A 42 -20.05 9.05 -3.11
N MET A 43 -19.05 8.57 -2.37
CA MET A 43 -19.23 8.06 -1.02
C MET A 43 -19.78 9.13 -0.07
N SER A 44 -19.30 10.37 -0.18
CA SER A 44 -19.84 11.50 0.58
C SER A 44 -21.31 11.77 0.22
N GLU A 45 -21.64 11.90 -1.06
CA GLU A 45 -23.01 12.15 -1.54
C GLU A 45 -24.01 11.10 -1.02
N LEU A 46 -23.65 9.82 -1.14
CA LEU A 46 -24.47 8.72 -0.62
C LEU A 46 -24.58 8.76 0.91
N GLY A 47 -23.47 9.01 1.61
CA GLY A 47 -23.44 9.10 3.06
C GLY A 47 -24.32 10.23 3.64
N HIS A 48 -24.40 11.37 2.94
CA HIS A 48 -25.22 12.51 3.37
C HIS A 48 -26.72 12.22 3.33
N ARG A 49 -27.17 11.34 2.43
CA ARG A 49 -28.59 10.96 2.28
C ARG A 49 -28.86 9.50 2.61
N LYS A 50 -28.00 8.87 3.44
CA LYS A 50 -28.01 7.43 3.76
C LYS A 50 -29.37 6.88 4.21
N GLU A 51 -30.20 7.70 4.84
CA GLU A 51 -31.52 7.32 5.37
C GLU A 51 -32.59 7.21 4.27
N PHE A 52 -32.31 7.73 3.08
CA PHE A 52 -33.21 7.79 1.93
C PHE A 52 -32.69 7.02 0.72
N LEU A 53 -31.62 6.23 0.89
CA LEU A 53 -31.04 5.46 -0.20
C LEU A 53 -31.98 4.33 -0.60
N ALA A 54 -32.10 4.12 -1.91
CA ALA A 54 -32.61 2.86 -2.43
C ALA A 54 -31.62 1.72 -2.10
N THR A 55 -32.08 0.47 -2.19
CA THR A 55 -31.27 -0.70 -1.80
C THR A 55 -29.96 -0.79 -2.58
N ASP A 56 -29.98 -0.53 -3.88
CA ASP A 56 -28.81 -0.52 -4.75
C ASP A 56 -27.80 0.58 -4.37
N GLU A 57 -28.30 1.78 -4.02
CA GLU A 57 -27.44 2.89 -3.57
C GLU A 57 -26.84 2.62 -2.19
N HIS A 58 -27.56 1.92 -1.31
CA HIS A 58 -27.04 1.50 -0.01
C HIS A 58 -25.93 0.45 -0.18
N ASP A 59 -26.14 -0.54 -1.05
CA ASP A 59 -25.13 -1.55 -1.39
C ASP A 59 -23.90 -0.91 -2.03
N GLU A 60 -24.09 0.08 -2.91
CA GLU A 60 -23.00 0.89 -3.45
C GLU A 60 -22.22 1.59 -2.33
N LEU A 61 -22.90 2.27 -1.41
CA LEU A 61 -22.25 2.96 -0.30
C LEU A 61 -21.41 2.00 0.55
N LEU A 62 -21.94 0.84 0.90
CA LEU A 62 -21.20 -0.17 1.66
C LEU A 62 -19.98 -0.68 0.88
N ALA A 63 -20.13 -0.95 -0.41
CA ALA A 63 -19.01 -1.37 -1.25
C ALA A 63 -17.90 -0.31 -1.34
N LEU A 64 -18.27 0.97 -1.45
CA LEU A 64 -17.32 2.09 -1.46
C LEU A 64 -16.60 2.23 -0.10
N VAL A 65 -17.32 2.09 1.01
CA VAL A 65 -16.74 2.10 2.36
C VAL A 65 -15.74 0.96 2.50
N SER A 66 -16.13 -0.29 2.23
CA SER A 66 -15.24 -1.45 2.32
C SER A 66 -14.05 -1.37 1.37
N PHE A 67 -14.21 -0.75 0.19
CA PHE A 67 -13.07 -0.46 -0.68
C PHE A 67 -12.12 0.55 -0.05
N SER A 68 -12.64 1.64 0.51
CA SER A 68 -11.84 2.69 1.14
C SER A 68 -11.05 2.17 2.35
N GLU A 69 -11.65 1.31 3.16
CA GLU A 69 -11.02 0.69 4.33
C GLU A 69 -9.87 -0.23 3.92
N ARG A 70 -10.07 -1.10 2.92
CA ARG A 70 -8.99 -1.96 2.39
C ARG A 70 -7.82 -1.14 1.87
N ARG A 71 -8.09 -0.06 1.12
CA ARG A 71 -7.04 0.83 0.61
C ARG A 71 -6.29 1.56 1.73
N LEU A 72 -6.99 1.95 2.79
CA LEU A 72 -6.35 2.55 3.96
C LEU A 72 -5.46 1.54 4.68
N GLU A 73 -5.92 0.30 4.85
CA GLU A 73 -5.14 -0.77 5.47
C GLU A 73 -3.86 -1.07 4.68
N GLU A 74 -3.96 -1.22 3.37
CA GLU A 74 -2.81 -1.43 2.47
C GLU A 74 -1.80 -0.26 2.58
N LYS A 75 -2.29 0.98 2.55
CA LYS A 75 -1.47 2.19 2.72
C LYS A 75 -0.73 2.20 4.06
N LEU A 76 -1.43 1.88 5.15
CA LEU A 76 -0.83 1.83 6.49
C LEU A 76 0.22 0.72 6.62
N LYS A 77 -0.08 -0.48 6.09
CA LYS A 77 0.89 -1.59 6.05
C LYS A 77 2.14 -1.21 5.26
N ALA A 78 1.98 -0.56 4.10
CA ALA A 78 3.09 -0.11 3.28
C ALA A 78 3.96 0.93 4.01
N LYS A 79 3.34 1.92 4.67
CA LYS A 79 4.05 2.91 5.50
C LYS A 79 4.84 2.25 6.63
N ILE A 80 4.26 1.28 7.33
CA ILE A 80 4.94 0.54 8.40
C ILE A 80 6.12 -0.26 7.84
N ALA A 81 5.95 -0.92 6.70
CA ALA A 81 7.02 -1.67 6.05
C ALA A 81 8.20 -0.76 5.66
N LEU A 82 7.92 0.39 5.04
CA LEU A 82 8.94 1.38 4.66
C LEU A 82 9.65 1.97 5.89
N ASP A 83 8.93 2.30 6.96
CA ASP A 83 9.52 2.76 8.22
C ASP A 83 10.47 1.72 8.82
N ARG A 84 10.05 0.44 8.85
CA ARG A 84 10.92 -0.66 9.31
C ARG A 84 12.14 -0.83 8.41
N LEU A 85 11.97 -0.82 7.09
CA LEU A 85 13.08 -0.90 6.14
C LEU A 85 14.06 0.27 6.33
N GLY A 86 13.55 1.49 6.51
CA GLY A 86 14.39 2.67 6.75
C GLY A 86 15.18 2.60 8.06
N LYS A 87 14.62 1.96 9.11
CA LYS A 87 15.28 1.74 10.40
C LYS A 87 16.38 0.69 10.36
N TYR A 88 16.15 -0.44 9.68
CA TYR A 88 17.05 -1.59 9.71
C TYR A 88 17.97 -1.70 8.47
N ALA A 89 17.63 -1.03 7.38
CA ALA A 89 18.36 -1.02 6.12
C ALA A 89 18.21 0.34 5.41
N PRO A 90 18.72 1.44 6.00
CA PRO A 90 18.50 2.80 5.50
C PRO A 90 18.99 3.04 4.07
N GLN A 91 19.99 2.27 3.61
CA GLN A 91 20.50 2.31 2.24
C GLN A 91 19.47 1.88 1.18
N LEU A 92 18.42 1.16 1.58
CA LEU A 92 17.38 0.70 0.67
C LEU A 92 16.25 1.72 0.49
N VAL A 93 15.98 2.55 1.50
CA VAL A 93 14.85 3.50 1.48
C VAL A 93 15.30 4.91 1.09
N LYS A 94 16.61 5.17 1.01
CA LYS A 94 17.17 6.38 0.43
C LYS A 94 17.55 6.15 -1.02
N SER A 95 16.69 6.58 -1.95
CA SER A 95 17.06 6.91 -3.33
C SER A 95 15.94 7.74 -3.93
N SER A 96 16.01 9.05 -3.73
CA SER A 96 15.40 10.08 -4.57
C SER A 96 16.36 11.26 -4.60
#